data_AF-A0A069D8H7-F1
#
_entry.id   AF-A0A069D8H7-F1
#
_cell.length_a   1.000
_cell.length_b   1.000
_cell.length_c   1.000
_cell.angle_alpha   90.00
_cell.angle_beta   90.00
_cell.angle_gamma   90.00
#
_symmetry.space_group_name_H-M   'P 1'
#
loop_
_entity.id
_entity.type
_entity.pdbx_description
1 polymer ?
#
loop_
_entity_poly.entity_id
_entity_poly.type
_entity_poly.pdbx_seq_one_letter_code
_entity_poly.pdbx_strand_id
1 'polypeptide(L)'
;MVRGNNVPHVYATGITVKNMDEARERISASLLFGLDEIDKAVRIIKSLISQKHIAKAQDSEAESRIDYLADILGISKHEVISAVERMRQEGILADSKDISAYLLDVGSSERKSWTQLERFGKLERYILNHIPDDSLRISCKQLNDNAVNDSILTSTEKDIRTLLYFLTVKGYIRKKEDANRNMEIHRLTDMESITKRFERRLEISHFTIEWLYRLAAETAKGTSQNKPVQFSVVELLNQIKSNSQSLFSGFNNLQLEEVEEALLYLSKIGALKLEGGFLVLYNAMNIQRIKDSKSRYKQDDYRMLNEFYKQKIQQVHIVGEYANLMVKDYNSALQYVQDYFQMDYKKFVSKYFKEERVSEIQRNLTPQKYKQLFGQLSQRQMEIISDKDSRCIVVAAGPGSGKTRVLVHKLASLLLLEDVKHEQLLMLTFSRAAATEFKQRLMELIGNAAHFVEIKTFHSYCFDLLGRIGNLEAAKTLCQKLPI
;
A
#
# COMPACT_ATOMS: atom_id res chain seq x y z
N MET A 1 -5.91 -8.84 12.13
CA MET A 1 -6.23 -7.81 11.10
C MET A 1 -6.83 -8.54 9.93
N VAL A 2 -7.89 -8.02 9.32
CA VAL A 2 -8.44 -8.56 8.07
C VAL A 2 -8.04 -7.60 6.95
N ARG A 3 -7.51 -8.15 5.85
CA ARG A 3 -7.01 -7.40 4.68
C ARG A 3 -7.98 -7.56 3.51
N GLY A 4 -8.36 -6.45 2.88
CA GLY A 4 -9.02 -6.43 1.57
C GLY A 4 -8.04 -5.85 0.54
N ASN A 5 -7.71 -6.62 -0.51
CA ASN A 5 -6.70 -6.25 -1.49
C ASN A 5 -7.25 -5.29 -2.56
N ASN A 6 -6.40 -4.37 -3.01
CA ASN A 6 -6.36 -3.95 -4.42
C ASN A 6 -4.90 -3.62 -4.78
N VAL A 7 -4.36 -4.25 -5.83
CA VAL A 7 -2.99 -3.99 -6.34
C VAL A 7 -3.11 -3.67 -7.83
N PRO A 8 -2.99 -2.41 -8.22
CA PRO A 8 -3.29 -2.02 -9.58
C PRO A 8 -2.10 -2.15 -10.54
N HIS A 9 -2.25 -2.94 -11.60
CA HIS A 9 -1.23 -3.15 -12.64
C HIS A 9 -1.65 -2.50 -13.97
N VAL A 10 -0.70 -1.91 -14.70
CA VAL A 10 -0.91 -1.40 -16.08
C VAL A 10 -1.06 -2.53 -17.09
N TYR A 11 -0.51 -3.72 -16.80
CA TYR A 11 -0.66 -4.87 -17.67
C TYR A 11 -1.84 -5.73 -17.25
N ALA A 12 -2.83 -5.80 -18.13
CA ALA A 12 -3.66 -6.99 -18.19
C ALA A 12 -3.49 -7.82 -19.48
N THR A 13 -2.82 -7.38 -20.57
CA THR A 13 -2.49 -8.32 -21.68
C THR A 13 -1.26 -8.04 -22.57
N GLY A 14 -0.59 -6.88 -22.55
CA GLY A 14 0.74 -6.73 -23.18
C GLY A 14 0.98 -5.46 -24.00
N ILE A 15 2.21 -5.32 -24.50
CA ILE A 15 2.66 -4.26 -25.42
C ILE A 15 2.53 -4.79 -26.84
N THR A 16 1.80 -4.09 -27.71
CA THR A 16 1.47 -4.52 -29.09
C THR A 16 2.51 -4.06 -30.11
N VAL A 17 3.19 -2.95 -29.86
CA VAL A 17 4.27 -2.42 -30.70
C VAL A 17 5.50 -3.31 -30.67
N LYS A 18 6.22 -3.39 -31.80
CA LYS A 18 7.37 -4.29 -31.97
C LYS A 18 8.63 -3.77 -31.30
N ASN A 19 8.83 -2.44 -31.29
CA ASN A 19 10.03 -1.80 -30.75
C ASN A 19 9.74 -0.37 -30.24
N MET A 20 10.76 0.26 -29.66
CA MET A 20 10.67 1.62 -29.11
C MET A 20 10.41 2.68 -30.18
N ASP A 21 10.97 2.49 -31.37
CA ASP A 21 10.90 3.46 -32.45
C ASP A 21 9.47 3.53 -33.02
N GLU A 22 8.83 2.38 -33.22
CA GLU A 22 7.42 2.28 -33.59
C GLU A 22 6.51 2.89 -32.52
N ALA A 23 6.79 2.65 -31.24
CA ALA A 23 6.06 3.27 -30.14
C ALA A 23 6.15 4.79 -30.20
N ARG A 24 7.36 5.33 -30.38
CA ARG A 24 7.62 6.77 -30.42
C ARG A 24 6.97 7.43 -31.63
N GLU A 25 7.04 6.80 -32.79
CA GLU A 25 6.41 7.30 -34.01
C GLU A 25 4.89 7.37 -33.86
N ARG A 26 4.23 6.31 -33.36
CA ARG A 26 2.78 6.30 -33.12
C ARG A 26 2.33 7.31 -32.07
N ILE A 27 3.07 7.45 -30.95
CA ILE A 27 2.75 8.46 -29.92
C ILE A 27 2.88 9.87 -30.51
N SER A 28 3.92 10.12 -31.31
CA SER A 28 4.18 11.45 -31.87
C SER A 28 3.22 11.82 -33.01
N ALA A 29 2.69 10.83 -33.72
CA ALA A 29 1.73 11.02 -34.82
C ALA A 29 0.26 11.10 -34.34
N SER A 30 -0.02 10.70 -33.10
CA SER A 30 -1.37 10.69 -32.55
C SER A 30 -1.84 12.10 -32.16
N LEU A 31 -3.09 12.40 -32.50
CA LEU A 31 -3.77 13.63 -32.07
C LEU A 31 -4.23 13.60 -30.60
N LEU A 32 -4.09 12.46 -29.92
CA LEU A 32 -4.50 12.29 -28.53
C LEU A 32 -3.44 12.79 -27.54
N PHE A 33 -2.21 13.09 -27.97
CA PHE A 33 -1.14 13.56 -27.09
C PHE A 33 -0.76 15.02 -27.40
N GLY A 34 -0.71 15.86 -26.37
CA GLY A 34 -0.10 17.19 -26.46
C GLY A 34 1.43 17.11 -26.46
N LEU A 35 2.11 18.20 -26.85
CA LEU A 35 3.58 18.25 -26.96
C LEU A 35 4.31 17.86 -25.66
N ASP A 36 3.83 18.33 -24.51
CA ASP A 36 4.42 18.00 -23.19
C ASP A 36 4.06 16.59 -22.70
N GLU A 37 3.01 15.98 -23.26
CA GLU A 37 2.53 14.66 -22.89
C GLU A 37 3.21 13.56 -23.71
N ILE A 38 3.65 13.86 -24.93
CA ILE A 38 4.43 12.96 -25.77
C ILE A 38 5.70 12.52 -25.05
N ASP A 39 6.48 13.44 -24.46
CA ASP A 39 7.71 13.09 -23.73
C ASP A 39 7.41 12.16 -22.53
N LYS A 40 6.36 12.49 -21.77
CA LYS A 40 5.92 11.68 -20.62
C LYS A 40 5.47 10.28 -21.07
N ALA A 41 4.66 10.17 -22.12
CA ALA A 41 4.20 8.90 -22.67
C ALA A 41 5.36 8.05 -23.20
N VAL A 42 6.33 8.66 -23.89
CA VAL A 42 7.55 7.99 -24.37
C VAL A 42 8.40 7.48 -23.19
N ARG A 43 8.52 8.25 -22.11
CA ARG A 43 9.23 7.81 -20.89
C ARG A 43 8.52 6.64 -20.19
N ILE A 44 7.18 6.65 -20.16
CA ILE A 44 6.37 5.57 -19.59
C ILE A 44 6.50 4.29 -20.42
N ILE A 45 6.32 4.34 -21.74
CA ILE A 45 6.45 3.15 -22.60
C ILE A 45 7.88 2.61 -22.61
N LYS A 46 8.89 3.49 -22.50
CA LYS A 46 10.29 3.09 -22.33
C LYS A 46 10.54 2.32 -21.05
N SER A 47 10.00 2.79 -19.93
CA SER A 47 10.05 2.08 -18.66
C SER A 47 9.34 0.73 -18.74
N LEU A 48 8.13 0.69 -19.32
CA LEU A 48 7.32 -0.51 -19.51
C LEU A 48 8.04 -1.59 -20.36
N ILE A 49 8.62 -1.20 -21.51
CA ILE A 49 9.37 -2.09 -22.41
C ILE A 49 10.64 -2.58 -21.72
N SER A 50 11.40 -1.69 -21.07
CA SER A 50 12.64 -2.05 -20.36
C SER A 50 12.37 -3.07 -19.24
N GLN A 51 11.34 -2.83 -18.43
CA GLN A 51 10.96 -3.75 -17.35
C GLN A 51 10.46 -5.09 -17.88
N LYS A 52 9.74 -5.11 -19.01
CA LYS A 52 9.36 -6.35 -19.70
C LYS A 52 10.57 -7.17 -20.17
N HIS A 53 11.60 -6.52 -20.72
CA HIS A 53 12.83 -7.21 -21.13
C HIS A 53 13.61 -7.76 -19.94
N ILE A 54 13.75 -6.99 -18.86
CA ILE A 54 14.43 -7.41 -17.63
C ILE A 54 13.70 -8.60 -16.98
N ALA A 55 12.38 -8.54 -16.92
CA ALA A 55 11.53 -9.58 -16.35
C ALA A 55 11.60 -10.89 -17.15
N LYS A 56 11.61 -10.80 -18.50
CA LYS A 56 11.79 -11.96 -19.40
C LYS A 56 13.17 -12.60 -19.24
N ALA A 57 14.21 -11.84 -18.91
CA ALA A 57 15.55 -12.37 -18.67
C ALA A 57 15.71 -13.03 -17.30
N GLN A 58 14.85 -12.70 -16.33
CA GLN A 58 14.90 -13.18 -14.95
C GLN A 58 13.76 -14.13 -14.58
N ASP A 59 12.96 -14.57 -15.55
CA ASP A 59 11.75 -15.42 -15.37
C ASP A 59 10.82 -14.90 -14.25
N SER A 60 10.62 -13.57 -14.24
CA SER A 60 9.80 -12.85 -13.26
C SER A 60 8.70 -12.03 -13.95
N GLU A 61 7.70 -11.58 -13.20
CA GLU A 61 6.64 -10.75 -13.75
C GLU A 61 7.10 -9.29 -13.91
N ALA A 62 6.82 -8.68 -15.07
CA ALA A 62 7.23 -7.31 -15.36
C ALA A 62 6.48 -6.30 -14.46
N GLU A 63 7.23 -5.58 -13.63
CA GLU A 63 6.67 -4.54 -12.78
C GLU A 63 6.03 -3.43 -13.63
N SER A 64 4.83 -3.02 -13.25
CA SER A 64 3.96 -2.22 -14.11
C SER A 64 2.91 -1.47 -13.32
N ARG A 65 3.02 -1.40 -11.99
CA ARG A 65 2.06 -0.66 -11.19
C ARG A 65 2.20 0.84 -11.45
N ILE A 66 1.06 1.53 -11.51
CA ILE A 66 1.02 2.98 -11.77
C ILE A 66 1.79 3.77 -10.71
N ASP A 67 1.65 3.38 -9.44
CA ASP A 67 2.37 4.05 -8.35
C ASP A 67 3.90 3.96 -8.54
N TYR A 68 4.39 2.81 -8.99
CA TYR A 68 5.82 2.59 -9.23
C TYR A 68 6.34 3.38 -10.44
N LEU A 69 5.55 3.46 -11.51
CA LEU A 69 5.89 4.26 -12.69
C LEU A 69 5.89 5.76 -12.38
N ALA A 70 4.90 6.23 -11.62
CA ALA A 70 4.81 7.61 -11.17
C ALA A 70 6.04 7.99 -10.34
N ASP A 71 6.40 7.17 -9.35
CA ASP A 71 7.51 7.45 -8.44
C ASP A 71 8.88 7.44 -9.16
N ILE A 72 9.13 6.48 -10.05
CA ILE A 72 10.41 6.39 -10.77
C ILE A 72 10.58 7.50 -11.80
N LEU A 73 9.50 7.83 -12.51
CA LEU A 73 9.55 8.82 -13.59
C LEU A 73 9.37 10.25 -13.06
N GLY A 74 9.02 10.43 -11.79
CA GLY A 74 8.69 11.74 -11.23
C GLY A 74 7.49 12.37 -11.93
N ILE A 75 6.55 11.54 -12.38
CA ILE A 75 5.32 11.94 -13.07
C ILE A 75 4.16 11.73 -12.10
N SER A 76 3.15 12.58 -12.10
CA SER A 76 2.00 12.36 -11.21
C SER A 76 1.22 11.10 -11.61
N LYS A 77 0.59 10.44 -10.63
CA LYS A 77 -0.20 9.22 -10.88
C LYS A 77 -1.28 9.44 -11.94
N HIS A 78 -1.92 10.61 -11.92
CA HIS A 78 -2.95 11.00 -12.88
C HIS A 78 -2.38 11.08 -14.31
N GLU A 79 -1.21 11.68 -14.49
CA GLU A 79 -0.56 11.76 -15.80
C GLU A 79 -0.11 10.38 -16.31
N VAL A 80 0.36 9.50 -15.42
CA VAL A 80 0.69 8.12 -15.79
C VAL A 80 -0.56 7.36 -16.24
N ILE A 81 -1.67 7.49 -15.51
CA ILE A 81 -2.99 6.93 -15.86
C ILE A 81 -3.41 7.41 -17.25
N SER A 82 -3.47 8.73 -17.45
CA SER A 82 -3.94 9.34 -18.69
C SER A 82 -3.06 8.94 -19.89
N ALA A 83 -1.74 8.88 -19.73
CA ALA A 83 -0.85 8.43 -20.79
C ALA A 83 -1.06 6.95 -21.15
N VAL A 84 -1.26 6.08 -20.15
CA VAL A 84 -1.54 4.65 -20.36
C VAL A 84 -2.86 4.44 -21.09
N GLU A 85 -3.91 5.16 -20.73
CA GLU A 85 -5.22 5.10 -21.40
C GLU A 85 -5.13 5.53 -22.86
N ARG A 86 -4.44 6.63 -23.15
CA ARG A 86 -4.27 7.10 -24.54
C ARG A 86 -3.42 6.13 -25.36
N MET A 87 -2.41 5.53 -24.76
CA MET A 87 -1.63 4.46 -25.41
C MET A 87 -2.48 3.21 -25.68
N ARG A 88 -3.46 2.88 -24.83
CA ARG A 88 -4.45 1.81 -25.12
C ARG A 88 -5.38 2.19 -26.28
N GLN A 89 -5.85 3.44 -26.32
CA GLN A 89 -6.71 3.93 -27.42
C GLN A 89 -6.00 3.89 -28.78
N GLU A 90 -4.73 4.27 -28.82
CA GLU A 90 -3.88 4.17 -30.03
C GLU A 90 -3.43 2.73 -30.36
N GLY A 91 -3.86 1.75 -29.56
CA GLY A 91 -3.50 0.35 -29.73
C GLY A 91 -2.00 0.09 -29.58
N ILE A 92 -1.27 0.93 -28.83
CA ILE A 92 0.15 0.79 -28.48
C ILE A 92 0.32 -0.15 -27.28
N LEU A 93 -0.64 -0.09 -26.36
CA LEU A 93 -0.85 -1.08 -25.32
C LEU A 93 -2.07 -1.93 -25.67
N ALA A 94 -2.03 -3.21 -25.33
CA ALA A 94 -3.12 -4.12 -25.58
C ALA A 94 -4.35 -3.72 -24.76
N ASP A 95 -5.50 -3.78 -25.41
CA ASP A 95 -6.79 -3.60 -24.77
C ASP A 95 -7.26 -4.95 -24.20
N SER A 96 -6.81 -5.25 -22.99
CA SER A 96 -7.31 -6.40 -22.22
C SER A 96 -8.77 -6.14 -21.84
N LYS A 97 -9.65 -7.13 -22.03
CA LYS A 97 -10.99 -7.15 -21.44
C LYS A 97 -10.90 -7.34 -19.91
N ASP A 98 -10.42 -6.29 -19.24
CA ASP A 98 -10.03 -6.27 -17.83
C ASP A 98 -11.18 -5.90 -16.89
N ILE A 99 -12.38 -5.64 -17.42
CA ILE A 99 -13.59 -5.35 -16.66
C ILE A 99 -14.56 -6.51 -16.81
N SER A 100 -15.01 -7.04 -15.68
CA SER A 100 -16.09 -8.01 -15.59
C SER A 100 -17.34 -7.34 -15.01
N ALA A 101 -18.39 -7.20 -15.81
CA ALA A 101 -19.69 -6.71 -15.36
C ALA A 101 -20.63 -7.86 -15.00
N TYR A 102 -21.16 -7.82 -13.79
CA TYR A 102 -22.23 -8.68 -13.31
C TYR A 102 -23.55 -7.90 -13.36
N LEU A 103 -24.44 -8.35 -14.25
CA LEU A 103 -25.78 -7.80 -14.42
C LEU A 103 -26.72 -8.42 -13.38
N LEU A 104 -27.63 -7.61 -12.82
CA LEU A 104 -28.45 -8.03 -11.68
C LEU A 104 -29.46 -9.14 -12.02
N ASP A 105 -29.90 -9.26 -13.27
CA ASP A 105 -30.78 -10.35 -13.72
C ASP A 105 -30.64 -10.59 -15.22
N VAL A 106 -30.03 -11.70 -15.63
CA VAL A 106 -30.03 -12.18 -17.01
C VAL A 106 -31.16 -13.22 -17.15
N GLY A 107 -32.40 -12.77 -17.38
CA GLY A 107 -33.52 -13.68 -17.68
C GLY A 107 -34.92 -13.34 -17.15
N SER A 108 -35.12 -12.25 -16.41
CA SER A 108 -36.45 -11.77 -16.00
C SER A 108 -36.83 -10.48 -16.74
N SER A 109 -38.14 -10.27 -16.94
CA SER A 109 -38.72 -9.20 -17.77
C SER A 109 -38.54 -7.78 -17.22
N GLU A 110 -37.94 -7.61 -16.04
CA GLU A 110 -37.62 -6.32 -15.45
C GLU A 110 -36.10 -6.14 -15.45
N ARG A 111 -35.60 -5.25 -16.32
CA ARG A 111 -34.18 -4.86 -16.32
C ARG A 111 -33.88 -4.05 -15.05
N LYS A 112 -33.67 -4.70 -13.91
CA LYS A 112 -33.45 -4.04 -12.60
C LYS A 112 -32.35 -2.98 -12.64
N SER A 113 -31.28 -3.22 -13.42
CA SER A 113 -30.20 -2.26 -13.64
C SER A 113 -30.71 -0.94 -14.23
N TRP A 114 -31.67 -1.01 -15.17
CA TRP A 114 -32.28 0.16 -15.81
C TRP A 114 -33.22 0.89 -14.84
N THR A 115 -34.06 0.15 -14.10
CA THR A 115 -34.94 0.71 -13.06
C THR A 115 -34.14 1.45 -11.99
N GLN A 116 -33.00 0.89 -11.59
CA GLN A 116 -32.10 1.51 -10.62
C GLN A 116 -31.46 2.79 -11.16
N LEU A 117 -31.01 2.78 -12.43
CA LEU A 117 -30.47 3.96 -13.11
C LEU A 117 -31.51 5.10 -13.18
N GLU A 118 -32.72 4.80 -13.62
CA GLU A 118 -33.82 5.77 -13.69
C GLU A 118 -34.18 6.36 -12.32
N ARG A 119 -34.28 5.50 -11.32
CA ARG A 119 -34.57 5.92 -9.94
C ARG A 119 -33.51 6.88 -9.41
N PHE A 120 -32.24 6.54 -9.55
CA PHE A 120 -31.14 7.40 -9.09
C PHE A 120 -30.99 8.66 -9.93
N GLY A 121 -31.23 8.58 -11.25
CA GLY A 121 -31.23 9.75 -12.14
C GLY A 121 -32.29 10.77 -11.75
N LYS A 122 -33.51 10.34 -11.41
CA LYS A 122 -34.57 11.23 -10.90
C LYS A 122 -34.18 11.90 -9.58
N LEU A 123 -33.65 11.13 -8.63
CA LEU A 123 -33.20 11.64 -7.34
C LEU A 123 -32.03 12.63 -7.48
N GLU A 124 -31.05 12.33 -8.33
CA GLU A 124 -29.92 13.22 -8.56
C GLU A 124 -30.34 14.52 -9.24
N ARG A 125 -31.20 14.46 -10.25
CA ARG A 125 -31.76 15.67 -10.89
C ARG A 125 -32.46 16.55 -9.86
N TYR A 126 -33.22 15.95 -8.95
CA TYR A 126 -33.84 16.68 -7.85
C TYR A 126 -32.81 17.35 -6.95
N ILE A 127 -31.78 16.61 -6.50
CA ILE A 127 -30.72 17.17 -5.64
C ILE A 127 -30.02 18.35 -6.34
N LEU A 128 -29.63 18.19 -7.61
CA LEU A 128 -28.92 19.23 -8.36
C LEU A 128 -29.76 20.51 -8.52
N ASN A 129 -31.05 20.37 -8.80
CA ASN A 129 -31.97 21.50 -8.95
C ASN A 129 -32.23 22.27 -7.64
N HIS A 130 -32.03 21.63 -6.48
CA HIS A 130 -32.28 22.21 -5.16
C HIS A 130 -31.03 22.81 -4.49
N ILE A 131 -29.87 22.78 -5.15
CA ILE A 131 -28.66 23.43 -4.64
C ILE A 131 -28.60 24.87 -5.21
N PRO A 132 -28.77 25.92 -4.38
CA PRO A 132 -28.70 27.31 -4.82
C PRO A 132 -27.26 27.71 -5.19
N ASP A 133 -27.07 28.87 -5.82
CA ASP A 133 -25.75 29.35 -6.25
C ASP A 133 -24.80 29.61 -5.07
N ASP A 134 -25.32 30.05 -3.92
CA ASP A 134 -24.51 30.36 -2.73
C ASP A 134 -24.13 29.10 -1.94
N SER A 135 -25.05 28.57 -1.14
CA SER A 135 -24.83 27.38 -0.32
C SER A 135 -26.16 26.78 0.15
N LEU A 136 -26.27 25.45 0.12
CA LEU A 136 -27.36 24.72 0.76
C LEU A 136 -26.89 24.21 2.13
N ARG A 137 -27.58 24.62 3.20
CA ARG A 137 -27.35 24.08 4.56
C ARG A 137 -28.50 23.17 4.95
N ILE A 138 -28.26 21.86 4.97
CA ILE A 138 -29.30 20.85 5.23
C ILE A 138 -28.71 19.56 5.79
N SER A 139 -29.48 18.82 6.60
CA SER A 139 -29.10 17.46 6.99
C SER A 139 -29.51 16.43 5.93
N CYS A 140 -28.83 15.28 5.86
CA CYS A 140 -29.22 14.19 4.94
C CYS A 140 -30.68 13.75 5.14
N LYS A 141 -31.14 13.74 6.39
CA LYS A 141 -32.51 13.39 6.74
C LYS A 141 -33.52 14.38 6.17
N GLN A 142 -33.31 15.68 6.40
CA GLN A 142 -34.19 16.72 5.87
C GLN A 142 -34.21 16.71 4.33
N LEU A 143 -33.07 16.50 3.68
CA LEU A 143 -33.02 16.41 2.22
C LEU A 143 -33.81 15.19 1.69
N ASN A 144 -33.78 14.07 2.43
CA ASN A 144 -34.59 12.90 2.11
C ASN A 144 -36.08 13.17 2.28
N ASP A 145 -36.47 13.76 3.40
CA ASP A 145 -37.86 14.06 3.71
C ASP A 145 -38.45 15.01 2.66
N ASN A 146 -37.68 16.03 2.23
CA ASN A 146 -38.06 16.93 1.13
C ASN A 146 -38.24 16.18 -0.20
N ALA A 147 -37.30 15.31 -0.58
CA ALA A 147 -37.40 14.54 -1.82
C ALA A 147 -38.61 13.61 -1.84
N VAL A 148 -38.94 12.97 -0.70
CA VAL A 148 -40.12 12.11 -0.58
C VAL A 148 -41.42 12.91 -0.68
N ASN A 149 -41.47 14.10 -0.06
CA ASN A 149 -42.61 15.01 -0.15
C ASN A 149 -42.82 15.51 -1.59
N ASP A 150 -41.74 15.73 -2.34
CA ASP A 150 -41.76 16.14 -3.75
C ASP A 150 -41.90 14.94 -4.72
N SER A 151 -42.59 13.88 -4.27
CA SER A 151 -42.98 12.70 -5.07
C SER A 151 -41.85 11.70 -5.43
N ILE A 152 -40.66 11.79 -4.82
CA ILE A 152 -39.59 10.78 -4.98
C ILE A 152 -39.68 9.73 -3.86
N LEU A 153 -40.77 8.95 -3.88
CA LEU A 153 -41.13 7.99 -2.81
C LEU A 153 -40.09 6.87 -2.58
N THR A 154 -39.22 6.62 -3.55
CA THR A 154 -38.18 5.58 -3.47
C THR A 154 -36.85 6.11 -2.93
N SER A 155 -36.76 7.38 -2.54
CA SER A 155 -35.55 7.97 -1.96
C SER A 155 -35.28 7.42 -0.56
N THR A 156 -34.02 7.15 -0.26
CA THR A 156 -33.55 6.85 1.10
C THR A 156 -32.36 7.73 1.47
N GLU A 157 -32.12 7.92 2.77
CA GLU A 157 -30.96 8.68 3.26
C GLU A 157 -29.63 8.08 2.74
N LYS A 158 -29.58 6.75 2.57
CA LYS A 158 -28.42 6.05 2.02
C LYS A 158 -28.17 6.43 0.55
N ASP A 159 -29.23 6.54 -0.25
CA ASP A 159 -29.12 6.89 -1.67
C ASP A 159 -28.63 8.33 -1.84
N ILE A 160 -29.16 9.25 -1.03
CA ILE A 160 -28.69 10.65 -0.99
C ILE A 160 -27.22 10.72 -0.58
N ARG A 161 -26.81 10.01 0.47
CA ARG A 161 -25.39 9.96 0.88
C ARG A 161 -24.50 9.41 -0.23
N THR A 162 -24.96 8.40 -0.95
CA THR A 162 -24.24 7.79 -2.08
C THR A 162 -24.07 8.80 -3.22
N LEU A 163 -25.13 9.50 -3.60
CA LEU A 163 -25.10 10.53 -4.64
C LEU A 163 -24.22 11.72 -4.25
N LEU A 164 -24.39 12.27 -3.04
CA LEU A 164 -23.57 13.38 -2.56
C LEU A 164 -22.09 13.01 -2.49
N TYR A 165 -21.78 11.77 -2.07
CA TYR A 165 -20.40 11.27 -2.10
C TYR A 165 -19.85 11.23 -3.53
N PHE A 166 -20.60 10.65 -4.47
CA PHE A 166 -20.20 10.59 -5.88
C PHE A 166 -19.98 11.98 -6.49
N LEU A 167 -20.96 12.89 -6.32
CA LEU A 167 -20.91 14.27 -6.81
C LEU A 167 -19.73 15.05 -6.22
N THR A 168 -19.40 14.81 -4.95
CA THR A 168 -18.24 15.46 -4.29
C THR A 168 -16.93 14.93 -4.87
N VAL A 169 -16.80 13.60 -5.02
CA VAL A 169 -15.57 12.97 -5.55
C VAL A 169 -15.32 13.37 -7.00
N LYS A 170 -16.37 13.49 -7.82
CA LYS A 170 -16.25 13.88 -9.25
C LYS A 170 -16.31 15.39 -9.50
N GLY A 171 -16.33 16.19 -8.43
CA GLY A 171 -16.17 17.65 -8.52
C GLY A 171 -17.38 18.38 -9.07
N TYR A 172 -18.59 17.86 -8.89
CA TYR A 172 -19.83 18.61 -9.17
C TYR A 172 -20.14 19.60 -8.05
N ILE A 173 -19.90 19.15 -6.81
CA ILE A 173 -20.22 19.89 -5.59
C ILE A 173 -19.06 19.84 -4.60
N ARG A 174 -19.02 20.82 -3.70
CA ARG A 174 -18.19 20.78 -2.50
C ARG A 174 -19.10 20.60 -1.28
N LYS A 175 -18.82 19.58 -0.47
CA LYS A 175 -19.56 19.30 0.77
C LYS A 175 -18.65 19.50 1.98
N LYS A 176 -19.16 20.18 3.01
CA LYS A 176 -18.64 20.16 4.39
C LYS A 176 -19.69 19.60 5.32
N GLU A 177 -19.29 18.89 6.36
CA GLU A 177 -20.19 18.31 7.36
C GLU A 177 -19.72 18.69 8.78
N ASP A 178 -20.64 19.16 9.62
CA ASP A 178 -20.36 19.55 11.00
C ASP A 178 -20.52 18.36 11.99
N ALA A 179 -20.20 18.60 13.27
CA ALA A 179 -20.35 17.59 14.32
C ALA A 179 -21.80 17.12 14.52
N ASN A 180 -22.78 17.93 14.10
CA ASN A 180 -24.21 17.66 14.22
C ASN A 180 -24.80 17.01 12.95
N ARG A 181 -23.96 16.61 11.98
CA ARG A 181 -24.34 16.02 10.69
C ARG A 181 -25.15 16.96 9.78
N ASN A 182 -25.07 18.27 10.01
CA ASN A 182 -25.53 19.23 9.03
C ASN A 182 -24.47 19.36 7.95
N MET A 183 -24.93 19.45 6.71
CA MET A 183 -24.06 19.58 5.55
C MET A 183 -24.21 20.96 4.95
N GLU A 184 -23.09 21.53 4.56
CA GLU A 184 -23.03 22.73 3.71
C GLU A 184 -22.55 22.30 2.32
N ILE A 185 -23.39 22.51 1.31
CA ILE A 185 -23.17 22.07 -0.07
C ILE A 185 -23.09 23.28 -0.99
N HIS A 186 -22.06 23.33 -1.83
CA HIS A 186 -21.86 24.37 -2.83
C HIS A 186 -21.67 23.75 -4.22
N ARG A 187 -22.22 24.37 -5.27
CA ARG A 187 -21.89 24.00 -6.66
C ARG A 187 -20.50 24.52 -7.02
N LEU A 188 -19.75 23.73 -7.80
CA LEU A 188 -18.42 24.11 -8.28
C LEU A 188 -18.44 24.78 -9.65
N THR A 189 -19.58 24.74 -10.35
CA THR A 189 -19.76 25.25 -11.70
C THR A 189 -21.21 25.73 -11.87
N ASP A 190 -21.51 26.45 -12.94
CA ASP A 190 -22.86 26.91 -13.25
C ASP A 190 -23.84 25.74 -13.50
N MET A 191 -25.14 26.01 -13.36
CA MET A 191 -26.19 24.99 -13.46
C MET A 191 -26.30 24.38 -14.85
N GLU A 192 -26.02 25.14 -15.91
CA GLU A 192 -26.11 24.67 -17.28
C GLU A 192 -25.01 23.63 -17.57
N SER A 193 -23.77 23.93 -17.18
CA SER A 193 -22.62 23.02 -17.26
C SER A 193 -22.85 21.73 -16.47
N ILE A 194 -23.38 21.83 -15.25
CA ILE A 194 -23.69 20.68 -14.40
C ILE A 194 -24.78 19.81 -15.04
N THR A 195 -25.86 20.43 -15.52
CA THR A 195 -26.97 19.72 -16.18
C THR A 195 -26.47 18.98 -17.41
N LYS A 196 -25.68 19.64 -18.27
CA LYS A 196 -25.11 19.04 -19.47
C LYS A 196 -24.20 17.84 -19.14
N ARG A 197 -23.35 17.97 -18.12
CA ARG A 197 -22.47 16.87 -17.67
C ARG A 197 -23.27 15.69 -17.10
N PHE A 198 -24.32 15.99 -16.32
CA PHE A 198 -25.25 15.01 -15.79
C PHE A 198 -26.00 14.24 -16.89
N GLU A 199 -26.59 14.95 -17.86
CA GLU A 199 -27.33 14.36 -18.98
C GLU A 199 -26.43 13.48 -19.83
N ARG A 200 -25.24 13.97 -20.18
CA ARG A 200 -24.25 13.19 -20.93
C ARG A 200 -23.86 11.91 -20.21
N ARG A 201 -23.65 11.96 -18.88
CA ARG A 201 -23.33 10.78 -18.08
C ARG A 201 -24.49 9.78 -18.03
N LEU A 202 -25.74 10.25 -17.93
CA LEU A 202 -26.92 9.38 -17.99
C LEU A 202 -27.03 8.67 -19.34
N GLU A 203 -26.84 9.40 -20.45
CA GLU A 203 -26.88 8.81 -21.80
C GLU A 203 -25.82 7.71 -21.97
N ILE A 204 -24.58 7.97 -21.55
CA ILE A 204 -23.50 6.96 -21.56
C ILE A 204 -23.90 5.76 -20.70
N SER A 205 -24.51 6.00 -19.53
CA SER A 205 -24.95 4.94 -18.61
C SER A 205 -26.04 4.06 -19.23
N HIS A 206 -27.02 4.66 -19.91
CA HIS A 206 -28.08 3.94 -20.62
C HIS A 206 -27.49 3.06 -21.72
N PHE A 207 -26.67 3.63 -22.60
CA PHE A 207 -26.02 2.87 -23.66
C PHE A 207 -25.20 1.71 -23.10
N THR A 208 -24.43 1.96 -22.04
CA THR A 208 -23.59 0.95 -21.40
C THR A 208 -24.41 -0.24 -20.91
N ILE A 209 -25.53 0.01 -20.21
CA ILE A 209 -26.43 -1.05 -19.76
C ILE A 209 -26.95 -1.85 -20.95
N GLU A 210 -27.51 -1.18 -21.97
CA GLU A 210 -28.08 -1.85 -23.14
C GLU A 210 -27.05 -2.71 -23.89
N TRP A 211 -25.85 -2.18 -24.08
CA TRP A 211 -24.75 -2.87 -24.73
C TRP A 211 -24.30 -4.09 -23.95
N LEU A 212 -24.14 -3.99 -22.62
CA LEU A 212 -23.78 -5.12 -21.77
C LEU A 212 -24.86 -6.21 -21.77
N TYR A 213 -26.15 -5.85 -21.78
CA TYR A 213 -27.25 -6.81 -21.90
C TYR A 213 -27.25 -7.50 -23.27
N ARG A 214 -26.91 -6.80 -24.36
CA ARG A 214 -26.76 -7.40 -25.69
C ARG A 214 -25.63 -8.44 -25.71
N LEU A 215 -24.46 -8.10 -25.16
CA LEU A 215 -23.34 -9.03 -25.03
C LEU A 215 -23.68 -10.25 -24.16
N ALA A 216 -24.42 -10.04 -23.06
CA ALA A 216 -24.90 -11.12 -22.21
C ALA A 216 -25.88 -12.06 -22.96
N ALA A 217 -26.77 -11.51 -23.79
CA ALA A 217 -27.71 -12.30 -24.58
C ALA A 217 -27.01 -13.14 -25.67
N GLU A 218 -25.96 -12.61 -26.29
CA GLU A 218 -25.15 -13.32 -27.28
C GLU A 218 -24.38 -14.50 -26.66
N THR A 219 -23.89 -14.32 -25.42
CA THR A 219 -23.12 -15.35 -24.69
C THR A 219 -24.00 -16.37 -23.95
N ALA A 220 -25.27 -16.07 -23.69
CA ALA A 220 -26.21 -16.94 -22.98
C ALA A 220 -26.76 -18.13 -23.79
N LYS A 221 -26.40 -18.28 -25.08
CA LYS A 221 -26.80 -19.44 -25.91
C LYS A 221 -26.23 -20.80 -25.46
N GLY A 222 -25.38 -20.83 -24.42
CA GLY A 222 -24.86 -22.05 -23.80
C GLY A 222 -24.81 -21.94 -22.27
N THR A 223 -25.80 -22.55 -21.62
CA THR A 223 -25.93 -22.95 -20.20
C THR A 223 -25.24 -22.12 -19.08
N SER A 224 -26.02 -21.91 -18.00
CA SER A 224 -25.78 -21.21 -16.72
C SER A 224 -26.07 -19.70 -16.69
N GLN A 225 -27.06 -19.33 -15.85
CA GLN A 225 -27.37 -17.95 -15.45
C GLN A 225 -26.19 -17.36 -14.65
N ASN A 226 -25.95 -16.06 -14.80
CA ASN A 226 -24.92 -15.24 -14.12
C ASN A 226 -23.44 -15.44 -14.53
N LYS A 227 -23.15 -15.59 -15.83
CA LYS A 227 -21.78 -15.36 -16.32
C LYS A 227 -21.48 -13.86 -16.42
N PRO A 228 -20.31 -13.39 -15.93
CA PRO A 228 -19.91 -11.99 -16.10
C PRO A 228 -19.62 -11.68 -17.56
N VAL A 229 -19.99 -10.48 -18.00
CA VAL A 229 -19.60 -9.96 -19.32
C VAL A 229 -18.24 -9.29 -19.20
N GLN A 230 -17.27 -9.77 -19.96
CA GLN A 230 -15.92 -9.20 -20.00
C GLN A 230 -15.79 -8.17 -21.12
N PHE A 231 -15.28 -6.99 -20.80
CA PHE A 231 -15.08 -5.88 -21.73
C PHE A 231 -13.95 -4.95 -21.27
N SER A 232 -13.61 -3.97 -22.09
CA SER A 232 -12.70 -2.86 -21.73
C SER A 232 -13.39 -1.50 -21.89
N VAL A 233 -12.86 -0.47 -21.23
CA VAL A 233 -13.36 0.91 -21.39
C VAL A 233 -13.21 1.40 -22.83
N VAL A 234 -12.12 1.02 -23.50
CA VAL A 234 -11.84 1.42 -24.89
C VAL A 234 -12.82 0.76 -25.86
N GLU A 235 -13.14 -0.53 -25.66
CA GLU A 235 -14.17 -1.24 -26.43
C GLU A 235 -15.52 -0.54 -26.30
N LEU A 236 -15.93 -0.19 -25.06
CA LEU A 236 -17.16 0.54 -24.81
C LEU A 236 -17.17 1.93 -25.47
N LEU A 237 -16.08 2.70 -25.34
CA LEU A 237 -15.93 4.01 -25.96
C LEU A 237 -16.11 3.94 -27.48
N ASN A 238 -15.46 2.97 -28.13
CA ASN A 238 -15.55 2.79 -29.58
C ASN A 238 -16.95 2.38 -30.01
N GLN A 239 -17.66 1.57 -29.23
CA GLN A 239 -19.06 1.19 -29.49
C GLN A 239 -20.02 2.38 -29.34
N ILE A 240 -19.80 3.27 -28.37
CA ILE A 240 -20.58 4.49 -28.23
C ILE A 240 -20.35 5.40 -29.44
N LYS A 241 -19.09 5.59 -29.85
CA LYS A 241 -18.73 6.40 -31.02
C LYS A 241 -19.33 5.84 -32.31
N SER A 242 -19.28 4.53 -32.53
CA SER A 242 -19.82 3.92 -33.76
C SER A 242 -21.35 3.93 -33.83
N ASN A 243 -22.06 3.83 -32.71
CA ASN A 243 -23.52 3.86 -32.68
C ASN A 243 -24.12 5.28 -32.74
N SER A 244 -23.29 6.32 -32.53
CA SER A 244 -23.73 7.72 -32.46
C SER A 244 -24.23 8.32 -33.79
N GLN A 245 -24.10 7.61 -34.91
CA GLN A 245 -24.69 8.04 -36.19
C GLN A 245 -26.23 7.96 -36.23
N SER A 246 -26.87 7.31 -35.25
CA SER A 246 -28.31 7.00 -35.33
C SER A 246 -29.24 8.02 -34.66
N LEU A 247 -28.89 8.66 -33.53
CA LEU A 247 -29.86 9.51 -32.81
C LEU A 247 -29.33 10.77 -32.08
N PHE A 248 -28.03 10.93 -31.78
CA PHE A 248 -27.52 12.13 -31.09
C PHE A 248 -26.09 12.49 -31.53
N SER A 249 -25.93 13.68 -32.14
CA SER A 249 -24.67 14.20 -32.69
C SER A 249 -23.62 14.63 -31.64
N GLY A 250 -23.90 14.48 -30.34
CA GLY A 250 -23.06 14.96 -29.23
C GLY A 250 -21.85 14.10 -28.85
N PHE A 251 -21.72 12.89 -29.41
CA PHE A 251 -20.68 11.92 -28.99
C PHE A 251 -19.40 11.93 -29.82
N ASN A 252 -19.29 12.78 -30.85
CA ASN A 252 -18.09 12.87 -31.69
C ASN A 252 -16.82 13.25 -30.89
N ASN A 253 -16.98 13.99 -29.79
CA ASN A 253 -15.89 14.35 -28.87
C ASN A 253 -16.02 13.67 -27.50
N LEU A 254 -16.45 12.40 -27.48
CA LEU A 254 -16.51 11.62 -26.24
C LEU A 254 -15.09 11.23 -25.79
N GLN A 255 -14.76 11.60 -24.55
CA GLN A 255 -13.49 11.28 -23.89
C GLN A 255 -13.63 10.03 -23.03
N LEU A 256 -12.52 9.34 -22.80
CA LEU A 256 -12.50 8.09 -22.02
C LEU A 256 -12.90 8.32 -20.55
N GLU A 257 -12.49 9.45 -19.97
CA GLU A 257 -12.84 9.87 -18.61
C GLU A 257 -14.37 9.92 -18.37
N GLU A 258 -15.14 10.29 -19.39
CA GLU A 258 -16.61 10.37 -19.31
C GLU A 258 -17.25 8.97 -19.24
N VAL A 259 -16.65 8.00 -19.94
CA VAL A 259 -17.07 6.59 -19.90
C VAL A 259 -16.73 5.97 -18.55
N GLU A 260 -15.55 6.24 -18.01
CA GLU A 260 -15.15 5.78 -16.68
C GLU A 260 -16.02 6.36 -15.57
N GLU A 261 -16.37 7.65 -15.67
CA GLU A 261 -17.27 8.30 -14.74
C GLU A 261 -18.66 7.64 -14.75
N ALA A 262 -19.20 7.32 -15.93
CA ALA A 262 -20.47 6.61 -16.06
C ALA A 262 -20.39 5.18 -15.48
N LEU A 263 -19.32 4.44 -15.73
CA LEU A 263 -19.12 3.10 -15.14
C LEU A 263 -19.00 3.14 -13.62
N LEU A 264 -18.26 4.11 -13.07
CA LEU A 264 -18.18 4.34 -11.64
C LEU A 264 -19.56 4.67 -11.06
N TYR A 265 -20.31 5.55 -11.73
CA TYR A 265 -21.67 5.91 -11.33
C TYR A 265 -22.59 4.68 -11.26
N LEU A 266 -22.64 3.89 -12.33
CA LEU A 266 -23.42 2.64 -12.40
C LEU A 266 -23.05 1.66 -11.28
N SER A 267 -21.77 1.57 -10.93
CA SER A 267 -21.30 0.76 -9.82
C SER A 267 -21.74 1.29 -8.46
N LYS A 268 -21.66 2.62 -8.23
CA LYS A 268 -22.00 3.23 -6.94
C LYS A 268 -23.50 3.20 -6.64
N ILE A 269 -24.34 3.37 -7.64
CA ILE A 269 -25.80 3.26 -7.48
C ILE A 269 -26.26 1.79 -7.38
N GLY A 270 -25.34 0.84 -7.57
CA GLY A 270 -25.63 -0.59 -7.53
C GLY A 270 -26.43 -1.09 -8.74
N ALA A 271 -26.45 -0.35 -9.84
CA ALA A 271 -27.08 -0.80 -11.09
C ALA A 271 -26.27 -1.92 -11.76
N LEU A 272 -24.95 -1.90 -11.56
CA LEU A 272 -24.03 -2.94 -12.02
C LEU A 272 -23.04 -3.28 -10.91
N LYS A 273 -22.65 -4.55 -10.80
CA LYS A 273 -21.46 -4.91 -10.02
C LYS A 273 -20.29 -5.08 -10.99
N LEU A 274 -19.29 -4.23 -10.85
CA LEU A 274 -18.05 -4.30 -11.63
C LEU A 274 -16.94 -4.94 -10.81
N GLU A 275 -16.23 -5.88 -11.41
CA GLU A 275 -14.97 -6.44 -10.89
C GLU A 275 -13.87 -6.24 -11.95
N GLY A 276 -12.64 -5.98 -11.51
CA GLY A 276 -11.59 -5.51 -12.42
C GLY A 276 -11.79 -4.04 -12.81
N GLY A 277 -11.25 -3.61 -13.95
CA GLY A 277 -11.35 -2.21 -14.41
C GLY A 277 -10.64 -1.24 -13.47
N PHE A 278 -9.32 -1.46 -13.34
CA PHE A 278 -8.44 -0.75 -12.42
C PHE A 278 -8.68 0.77 -12.36
N LEU A 279 -8.91 1.42 -13.50
CA LEU A 279 -9.05 2.88 -13.61
C LEU A 279 -10.44 3.40 -13.17
N VAL A 280 -11.46 2.53 -13.23
CA VAL A 280 -12.84 2.87 -12.85
C VAL A 280 -13.06 2.74 -11.34
N LEU A 281 -12.42 1.77 -10.67
CA LEU A 281 -12.63 1.45 -9.25
C LEU A 281 -11.31 1.50 -8.45
N TYR A 282 -10.75 2.70 -8.26
CA TYR A 282 -9.62 2.87 -7.33
C TYR A 282 -10.08 2.70 -5.87
N ASN A 283 -10.11 1.47 -5.37
CA ASN A 283 -10.35 1.19 -3.95
C ASN A 283 -9.04 1.32 -3.16
N ALA A 284 -8.99 2.26 -2.21
CA ALA A 284 -7.89 2.39 -1.26
C ALA A 284 -7.85 1.20 -0.28
N MET A 285 -6.66 0.81 0.17
CA MET A 285 -6.46 -0.26 1.15
C MET A 285 -7.17 0.04 2.48
N ASN A 286 -7.94 -0.93 2.98
CA ASN A 286 -8.62 -0.82 4.27
C ASN A 286 -8.02 -1.82 5.29
N ILE A 287 -7.46 -1.31 6.40
CA ILE A 287 -6.87 -2.12 7.47
C ILE A 287 -7.74 -2.00 8.72
N GLN A 288 -8.39 -3.10 9.11
CA GLN A 288 -9.17 -3.16 10.35
C GLN A 288 -8.40 -3.88 11.47
N ARG A 289 -8.17 -3.19 12.59
CA ARG A 289 -7.53 -3.72 13.79
C ARG A 289 -8.58 -4.39 14.68
N ILE A 290 -8.50 -5.71 14.80
CA ILE A 290 -9.32 -6.48 15.74
C ILE A 290 -8.78 -6.19 17.16
N LYS A 291 -9.63 -5.68 18.05
CA LYS A 291 -9.30 -5.54 19.48
C LYS A 291 -9.35 -6.93 20.11
N ASP A 292 -8.20 -7.42 20.56
CA ASP A 292 -8.10 -8.71 21.27
C ASP A 292 -8.28 -8.49 22.78
N SER A 293 -9.10 -9.32 23.44
CA SER A 293 -9.56 -9.14 24.83
C SER A 293 -8.86 -10.08 25.82
N LYS A 294 -7.59 -10.43 25.60
CA LYS A 294 -6.81 -11.27 26.52
C LYS A 294 -6.13 -10.43 27.60
N SER A 295 -6.20 -10.91 28.85
CA SER A 295 -5.41 -10.38 29.97
C SER A 295 -3.92 -10.43 29.62
N ARG A 296 -3.20 -9.32 29.85
CA ARG A 296 -1.75 -9.23 29.59
C ARG A 296 -1.01 -9.31 30.91
N TYR A 297 0.04 -10.14 30.96
CA TYR A 297 0.98 -10.19 32.07
C TYR A 297 1.57 -8.80 32.35
N LYS A 298 1.78 -8.48 33.63
CA LYS A 298 2.40 -7.25 34.11
C LYS A 298 3.89 -7.47 34.38
N GLN A 299 4.65 -6.38 34.43
CA GLN A 299 6.09 -6.45 34.70
C GLN A 299 6.41 -7.09 36.07
N ASP A 300 5.54 -6.89 37.07
CA ASP A 300 5.67 -7.47 38.40
C ASP A 300 5.60 -9.01 38.39
N ASP A 301 4.85 -9.60 37.46
CA ASP A 301 4.70 -11.05 37.33
C ASP A 301 6.04 -11.73 36.96
N TYR A 302 7.02 -10.97 36.44
CA TYR A 302 8.32 -11.47 36.00
C TYR A 302 9.48 -11.19 36.97
N ARG A 303 9.22 -10.65 38.17
CA ARG A 303 10.28 -10.22 39.10
C ARG A 303 11.23 -11.36 39.50
N MET A 304 10.68 -12.53 39.87
CA MET A 304 11.51 -13.69 40.27
C MET A 304 12.36 -14.23 39.11
N LEU A 305 11.81 -14.22 37.89
CA LEU A 305 12.56 -14.61 36.68
C LEU A 305 13.74 -13.67 36.43
N ASN A 306 13.55 -12.37 36.59
CA ASN A 306 14.62 -11.40 36.40
C ASN A 306 15.79 -11.61 37.38
N GLU A 307 15.50 -11.87 38.66
CA GLU A 307 16.54 -12.18 39.66
C GLU A 307 17.30 -13.47 39.31
N PHE A 308 16.59 -14.52 38.88
CA PHE A 308 17.19 -15.76 38.42
C PHE A 308 18.15 -15.55 37.23
N TYR A 309 17.71 -14.80 36.21
CA TYR A 309 18.56 -14.54 35.03
C TYR A 309 19.78 -13.68 35.39
N LYS A 310 19.65 -12.69 36.27
CA LYS A 310 20.80 -11.89 36.76
C LYS A 310 21.87 -12.76 37.43
N GLN A 311 21.46 -13.71 38.28
CA GLN A 311 22.40 -14.65 38.90
C GLN A 311 23.06 -15.55 37.85
N LYS A 312 22.30 -16.04 36.87
CA LYS A 312 22.84 -16.85 35.77
C LYS A 312 23.88 -16.11 34.94
N ILE A 313 23.64 -14.85 34.61
CA ILE A 313 24.60 -14.01 33.87
C ILE A 313 25.92 -13.91 34.65
N GLN A 314 25.86 -13.60 35.95
CA GLN A 314 27.05 -13.49 36.79
C GLN A 314 27.82 -14.83 36.84
N GLN A 315 27.12 -15.96 36.99
CA GLN A 315 27.74 -17.28 37.00
C GLN A 315 28.49 -17.56 35.68
N VAL A 316 27.92 -17.21 34.53
CA VAL A 316 28.57 -17.39 33.23
C VAL A 316 29.88 -16.60 33.14
N HIS A 317 29.91 -15.36 33.63
CA HIS A 317 31.14 -14.56 33.69
C HIS A 317 32.18 -15.15 34.64
N ILE A 318 31.76 -15.63 35.80
CA ILE A 318 32.63 -16.26 36.79
C ILE A 318 33.31 -17.50 36.20
N VAL A 319 32.54 -18.35 35.50
CA VAL A 319 33.06 -19.54 34.81
C VAL A 319 33.99 -19.15 33.65
N GLY A 320 33.65 -18.10 32.90
CA GLY A 320 34.51 -17.57 31.83
C GLY A 320 35.86 -17.07 32.36
N GLU A 321 35.88 -16.39 33.51
CA GLU A 321 37.12 -15.94 34.15
C GLU A 321 37.97 -17.12 34.63
N TYR A 322 37.35 -18.16 35.19
CA TYR A 322 38.03 -19.41 35.53
C TYR A 322 38.68 -20.04 34.29
N ALA A 323 37.97 -20.14 33.17
CA ALA A 323 38.52 -20.68 31.92
C ALA A 323 39.74 -19.87 31.43
N ASN A 324 39.69 -18.54 31.56
CA ASN A 324 40.84 -17.67 31.24
C ASN A 324 42.02 -17.90 32.19
N LEU A 325 41.76 -18.08 33.50
CA LEU A 325 42.81 -18.39 34.48
C LEU A 325 43.44 -19.76 34.24
N MET A 326 42.65 -20.78 33.89
CA MET A 326 43.16 -22.12 33.58
C MET A 326 44.20 -22.13 32.45
N VAL A 327 44.08 -21.20 31.49
CA VAL A 327 45.05 -21.04 30.40
C VAL A 327 46.29 -20.25 30.84
N LYS A 328 46.16 -19.32 31.79
CA LYS A 328 47.22 -18.40 32.21
C LYS A 328 48.04 -18.92 33.40
N ASP A 329 47.37 -19.35 34.46
CA ASP A 329 47.95 -19.83 35.71
C ASP A 329 47.00 -20.83 36.39
N TYR A 330 47.37 -22.10 36.32
CA TYR A 330 46.60 -23.22 36.86
C TYR A 330 46.43 -23.15 38.38
N ASN A 331 47.45 -22.73 39.13
CA ASN A 331 47.39 -22.70 40.59
C ASN A 331 46.41 -21.61 41.07
N SER A 332 46.47 -20.44 40.42
CA SER A 332 45.51 -19.36 40.66
C SER A 332 44.08 -19.76 40.30
N ALA A 333 43.89 -20.54 39.21
CA ALA A 333 42.59 -21.07 38.83
C ALA A 333 42.01 -22.05 39.86
N LEU A 334 42.86 -22.92 40.45
CA LEU A 334 42.45 -23.86 41.49
C LEU A 334 41.98 -23.13 42.75
N GLN A 335 42.73 -22.11 43.18
CA GLN A 335 42.35 -21.26 44.32
C GLN A 335 41.04 -20.51 44.04
N TYR A 336 40.87 -19.99 42.83
CA TYR A 336 39.64 -19.29 42.43
C TYR A 336 38.39 -20.17 42.55
N VAL A 337 38.48 -21.45 42.15
CA VAL A 337 37.37 -22.40 42.26
C VAL A 337 37.10 -22.76 43.72
N GLN A 338 38.14 -23.02 44.52
CA GLN A 338 37.96 -23.26 45.96
C GLN A 338 37.25 -22.10 46.64
N ASP A 339 37.69 -20.88 46.35
CA ASP A 339 37.09 -19.64 46.86
C ASP A 339 35.62 -19.48 46.42
N TYR A 340 35.28 -19.85 45.19
CA TYR A 340 33.90 -19.77 44.69
C TYR A 340 32.93 -20.68 45.47
N PHE A 341 33.38 -21.87 45.87
CA PHE A 341 32.54 -22.83 46.61
C PHE A 341 32.55 -22.63 48.13
N GLN A 342 33.63 -22.10 48.70
CA GLN A 342 33.80 -21.99 50.16
C GLN A 342 33.51 -20.59 50.72
N MET A 343 33.60 -19.54 49.91
CA MET A 343 33.41 -18.16 50.36
C MET A 343 31.96 -17.69 50.19
N ASP A 344 31.55 -16.71 51.01
CA ASP A 344 30.33 -15.96 50.75
C ASP A 344 30.38 -15.29 49.36
N TYR A 345 29.27 -15.36 48.61
CA TYR A 345 29.20 -14.90 47.24
C TYR A 345 29.55 -13.42 47.06
N LYS A 346 29.11 -12.54 47.98
CA LYS A 346 29.43 -11.11 47.91
C LYS A 346 30.93 -10.87 48.15
N LYS A 347 31.50 -11.59 49.13
CA LYS A 347 32.94 -11.54 49.40
C LYS A 347 33.74 -12.04 48.20
N PHE A 348 33.32 -13.14 47.57
CA PHE A 348 33.94 -13.67 46.36
C PHE A 348 33.96 -12.64 45.22
N VAL A 349 32.80 -12.06 44.91
CA VAL A 349 32.69 -11.03 43.85
C VAL A 349 33.59 -9.84 44.17
N SER A 350 33.60 -9.34 45.40
CA SER A 350 34.46 -8.21 45.80
C SER A 350 35.96 -8.51 45.71
N LYS A 351 36.37 -9.77 45.93
CA LYS A 351 37.78 -10.19 45.88
C LYS A 351 38.29 -10.23 44.44
N TYR A 352 37.52 -10.81 43.52
CA TYR A 352 37.96 -11.11 42.15
C TYR A 352 37.48 -10.13 41.08
N PHE A 353 36.38 -9.42 41.32
CA PHE A 353 35.80 -8.44 40.40
C PHE A 353 35.76 -7.07 41.07
N LYS A 354 36.89 -6.35 41.07
CA LYS A 354 36.99 -5.03 41.70
C LYS A 354 36.40 -3.92 40.83
N GLU A 355 35.80 -2.92 41.47
CA GLU A 355 35.34 -1.65 40.88
C GLU A 355 34.46 -1.84 39.62
N GLU A 356 34.94 -1.39 38.45
CA GLU A 356 34.21 -1.44 37.17
C GLU A 356 33.85 -2.87 36.74
N ARG A 357 34.61 -3.88 37.18
CA ARG A 357 34.36 -5.29 36.83
C ARG A 357 33.07 -5.85 37.44
N VAL A 358 32.57 -5.26 38.53
CA VAL A 358 31.27 -5.64 39.09
C VAL A 358 30.13 -5.32 38.11
N SER A 359 30.24 -4.21 37.40
CA SER A 359 29.27 -3.84 36.36
C SER A 359 29.40 -4.70 35.11
N GLU A 360 30.59 -5.27 34.84
CA GLU A 360 30.80 -6.19 33.71
C GLU A 360 30.03 -7.50 33.90
N ILE A 361 30.10 -8.10 35.09
CA ILE A 361 29.45 -9.39 35.37
C ILE A 361 27.92 -9.30 35.41
N GLN A 362 27.36 -8.08 35.41
CA GLN A 362 25.93 -7.83 35.32
C GLN A 362 25.42 -7.71 33.88
N ARG A 363 26.33 -7.61 32.89
CA ARG A 363 25.98 -7.44 31.48
C ARG A 363 25.83 -8.79 30.80
N ASN A 364 24.93 -8.88 29.84
CA ASN A 364 24.71 -10.08 29.03
C ASN A 364 25.80 -10.30 27.96
N LEU A 365 26.91 -9.55 28.03
CA LEU A 365 27.98 -9.52 27.03
C LEU A 365 29.35 -9.63 27.68
N THR A 366 30.28 -10.28 26.98
CA THR A 366 31.69 -10.34 27.39
C THR A 366 32.35 -8.95 27.31
N PRO A 367 33.39 -8.67 28.11
CA PRO A 367 34.09 -7.39 28.08
C PRO A 367 34.67 -7.04 26.70
N GLN A 368 35.21 -8.04 26.00
CA GLN A 368 35.74 -7.86 24.64
C GLN A 368 34.64 -7.43 23.66
N LYS A 369 33.48 -8.10 23.71
CA LYS A 369 32.34 -7.77 22.84
C LYS A 369 31.77 -6.40 23.15
N TYR A 370 31.68 -6.05 24.44
CA TYR A 370 31.28 -4.73 24.88
C TYR A 370 32.22 -3.64 24.35
N LYS A 371 33.54 -3.86 24.42
CA LYS A 371 34.54 -2.92 23.87
C LYS A 371 34.46 -2.80 22.34
N GLN A 372 34.20 -3.90 21.63
CA GLN A 372 33.97 -3.88 20.18
C GLN A 372 32.75 -3.02 19.82
N LEU A 373 31.66 -3.14 20.59
CA LEU A 373 30.42 -2.41 20.36
C LEU A 373 30.53 -0.94 20.78
N PHE A 374 31.18 -0.60 21.89
CA PHE A 374 31.04 0.73 22.47
C PHE A 374 32.35 1.50 22.64
N GLY A 375 33.50 0.84 22.53
CA GLY A 375 34.80 1.41 22.89
C GLY A 375 35.33 2.51 21.96
N GLN A 376 34.69 2.74 20.81
CA GLN A 376 35.11 3.75 19.83
C GLN A 376 34.05 4.86 19.63
N LEU A 377 32.98 4.86 20.42
CA LEU A 377 31.92 5.85 20.33
C LEU A 377 32.26 7.08 21.19
N SER A 378 31.88 8.27 20.71
CA SER A 378 32.02 9.47 21.53
C SER A 378 31.03 9.46 22.69
N GLN A 379 31.28 10.27 23.72
CA GLN A 379 30.39 10.41 24.87
C GLN A 379 28.94 10.71 24.43
N ARG A 380 28.75 11.63 23.49
CA ARG A 380 27.42 11.98 22.98
C ARG A 380 26.74 10.84 22.23
N GLN A 381 27.49 10.02 21.49
CA GLN A 381 26.95 8.85 20.82
C GLN A 381 26.55 7.77 21.84
N MET A 382 27.35 7.60 22.90
CA MET A 382 27.05 6.69 24.00
C MET A 382 25.80 7.11 24.78
N GLU A 383 25.59 8.40 25.01
CA GLU A 383 24.36 8.93 25.61
C GLU A 383 23.12 8.52 24.80
N ILE A 384 23.14 8.73 23.47
CA ILE A 384 22.04 8.35 22.57
C ILE A 384 21.78 6.83 22.62
N ILE A 385 22.85 6.05 22.65
CA ILE A 385 22.75 4.59 22.64
C ILE A 385 22.25 4.04 23.98
N SER A 386 22.63 4.67 25.09
CA SER A 386 22.28 4.24 26.44
C SER A 386 20.92 4.75 26.92
N ASP A 387 20.31 5.70 26.21
CA ASP A 387 18.96 6.19 26.51
C ASP A 387 17.91 5.08 26.31
N LYS A 388 17.20 4.75 27.40
CA LYS A 388 16.12 3.75 27.46
C LYS A 388 14.77 4.36 27.82
N ASP A 389 14.75 5.63 28.24
CA ASP A 389 13.56 6.29 28.79
C ASP A 389 12.78 7.01 27.69
N SER A 390 13.51 7.53 26.69
CA SER A 390 12.95 8.26 25.58
C SER A 390 12.24 7.34 24.58
N ARG A 391 10.94 7.53 24.39
CA ARG A 391 10.18 6.84 23.32
C ARG A 391 10.55 7.32 21.91
N CYS A 392 11.07 8.53 21.80
CA CYS A 392 11.47 9.15 20.53
C CYS A 392 12.74 9.96 20.73
N ILE A 393 13.72 9.75 19.86
CA ILE A 393 15.01 10.45 19.87
C ILE A 393 15.24 11.03 18.49
N VAL A 394 15.49 12.35 18.42
CA VAL A 394 15.87 13.03 17.18
C VAL A 394 17.35 13.37 17.25
N VAL A 395 18.13 12.87 16.28
CA VAL A 395 19.58 13.08 16.22
C VAL A 395 19.89 14.08 15.11
N ALA A 396 20.07 15.34 15.49
CA ALA A 396 20.60 16.38 14.60
C ALA A 396 22.13 16.22 14.49
N ALA A 397 22.63 16.10 13.27
CA ALA A 397 24.03 15.75 13.05
C ALA A 397 24.56 16.37 11.74
N GLY A 398 25.76 16.93 11.76
CA GLY A 398 26.47 17.44 10.58
C GLY A 398 27.11 16.34 9.73
N PRO A 399 27.54 16.62 8.49
CA PRO A 399 28.31 15.67 7.68
C PRO A 399 29.52 15.11 8.46
N GLY A 400 29.85 13.83 8.26
CA GLY A 400 31.00 13.19 8.93
C GLY A 400 30.84 12.86 10.42
N SER A 401 29.76 13.26 11.09
CA SER A 401 29.57 13.05 12.55
C SER A 401 29.27 11.61 12.99
N GLY A 402 29.30 10.64 12.07
CA GLY A 402 29.06 9.23 12.36
C GLY A 402 27.58 8.82 12.51
N LYS A 403 26.62 9.50 11.86
CA LYS A 403 25.18 9.15 11.91
C LYS A 403 24.90 7.66 11.67
N THR A 404 25.46 7.12 10.59
CA THR A 404 25.34 5.71 10.20
C THR A 404 25.83 4.79 11.32
N ARG A 405 26.95 5.16 11.96
CA ARG A 405 27.53 4.42 13.07
C ARG A 405 26.59 4.39 14.28
N VAL A 406 26.04 5.55 14.66
CA VAL A 406 25.12 5.63 15.80
C VAL A 406 23.90 4.72 15.61
N LEU A 407 23.30 4.69 14.41
CA LEU A 407 22.13 3.85 14.13
C LEU A 407 22.45 2.35 14.23
N VAL A 408 23.56 1.90 13.62
CA VAL A 408 23.97 0.48 13.65
C VAL A 408 24.26 0.03 15.09
N HIS A 409 24.99 0.86 15.84
CA HIS A 409 25.34 0.54 17.23
C HIS A 409 24.13 0.60 18.17
N LYS A 410 23.14 1.47 17.92
CA LYS A 410 21.87 1.48 18.66
C LYS A 410 21.09 0.19 18.40
N LEU A 411 20.97 -0.25 17.15
CA LEU A 411 20.33 -1.54 16.82
C LEU A 411 21.01 -2.71 17.54
N ALA A 412 22.35 -2.77 17.52
CA ALA A 412 23.10 -3.80 18.22
C ALA A 412 22.88 -3.73 19.74
N SER A 413 22.80 -2.53 20.33
CA SER A 413 22.49 -2.34 21.76
C SER A 413 21.10 -2.86 22.12
N LEU A 414 20.07 -2.54 21.32
CA LEU A 414 18.70 -2.99 21.58
C LEU A 414 18.61 -4.53 21.59
N LEU A 415 19.30 -5.19 20.66
CA LEU A 415 19.31 -6.65 20.54
C LEU A 415 20.09 -7.33 21.67
N LEU A 416 21.27 -6.80 22.02
CA LEU A 416 22.21 -7.50 22.91
C LEU A 416 22.09 -7.09 24.38
N LEU A 417 21.59 -5.89 24.67
CA LEU A 417 21.50 -5.34 26.03
C LEU A 417 20.07 -5.17 26.53
N GLU A 418 19.09 -5.01 25.64
CA GLU A 418 17.69 -4.69 26.01
C GLU A 418 16.71 -5.83 25.71
N ASP A 419 17.22 -7.00 25.30
CA ASP A 419 16.43 -8.21 24.99
C ASP A 419 15.29 -7.96 23.99
N VAL A 420 15.47 -6.97 23.10
CA VAL A 420 14.53 -6.69 22.02
C VAL A 420 14.72 -7.76 20.95
N LYS A 421 13.64 -8.43 20.55
CA LYS A 421 13.72 -9.45 19.50
C LYS A 421 13.95 -8.78 18.14
N HIS A 422 14.72 -9.44 17.28
CA HIS A 422 15.03 -8.95 15.92
C HIS A 422 13.78 -8.55 15.12
N GLU A 423 12.69 -9.32 15.26
CA GLU A 423 11.39 -9.08 14.61
C GLU A 423 10.69 -7.79 15.05
N GLN A 424 11.09 -7.22 16.19
CA GLN A 424 10.53 -5.97 16.72
C GLN A 424 11.27 -4.73 16.22
N LEU A 425 12.37 -4.91 15.48
CA LEU A 425 13.22 -3.85 14.99
C LEU A 425 13.06 -3.66 13.48
N LEU A 426 12.81 -2.42 13.09
CA LEU A 426 12.76 -2.01 11.69
C LEU A 426 13.66 -0.80 11.49
N MET A 427 14.52 -0.89 10.48
CA MET A 427 15.34 0.22 10.01
C MET A 427 14.96 0.58 8.58
N LEU A 428 14.63 1.85 8.36
CA LEU A 428 14.26 2.39 7.05
C LEU A 428 15.33 3.34 6.53
N THR A 429 15.60 3.24 5.23
CA THR A 429 16.53 4.12 4.50
C THR A 429 16.01 4.43 3.10
N PHE A 430 16.62 5.40 2.42
CA PHE A 430 16.21 5.81 1.07
C PHE A 430 16.77 4.90 -0.03
N SER A 431 17.99 4.38 0.11
CA SER A 431 18.67 3.64 -0.96
C SER A 431 18.95 2.19 -0.59
N ARG A 432 18.90 1.30 -1.59
CA ARG A 432 19.27 -0.11 -1.42
C ARG A 432 20.74 -0.27 -1.01
N ALA A 433 21.61 0.57 -1.55
CA ALA A 433 23.03 0.60 -1.19
C ALA A 433 23.21 0.87 0.31
N ALA A 434 22.50 1.87 0.86
CA ALA A 434 22.56 2.16 2.28
C ALA A 434 21.99 0.99 3.12
N ALA A 435 20.92 0.33 2.67
CA ALA A 435 20.36 -0.83 3.38
C ALA A 435 21.38 -1.98 3.46
N THR A 436 22.06 -2.28 2.35
CA THR A 436 23.14 -3.28 2.32
C THR A 436 24.30 -2.88 3.22
N GLU A 437 24.72 -1.62 3.17
CA GLU A 437 25.80 -1.10 4.01
C GLU A 437 25.45 -1.20 5.50
N PHE A 438 24.23 -0.80 5.89
CA PHE A 438 23.74 -0.93 7.26
C PHE A 438 23.74 -2.39 7.72
N LYS A 439 23.30 -3.31 6.84
CA LYS A 439 23.28 -4.75 7.14
C LYS A 439 24.67 -5.33 7.30
N GLN A 440 25.62 -4.96 6.44
CA GLN A 440 27.02 -5.40 6.55
C GLN A 440 27.67 -4.90 7.84
N ARG A 441 27.52 -3.61 8.16
CA ARG A 441 28.05 -3.04 9.41
C ARG A 441 27.41 -3.69 10.64
N LEU A 442 26.11 -4.00 10.60
CA LEU A 442 25.44 -4.70 11.68
C LEU A 442 25.96 -6.14 11.82
N MET A 443 26.19 -6.84 10.70
CA MET A 443 26.77 -8.18 10.66
C MET A 443 28.15 -8.23 11.34
N GLU A 444 29.00 -7.23 11.14
CA GLU A 444 30.31 -7.14 11.82
C GLU A 444 30.18 -7.03 13.36
N LEU A 445 29.08 -6.45 13.84
CA LEU A 445 28.83 -6.27 15.27
C LEU A 445 28.14 -7.48 15.91
N ILE A 446 27.14 -8.08 15.28
CA ILE A 446 26.29 -9.12 15.90
C ILE A 446 26.32 -10.48 15.19
N GLY A 447 27.07 -10.60 14.10
CA GLY A 447 27.16 -11.81 13.30
C GLY A 447 25.81 -12.17 12.66
N ASN A 448 25.55 -13.48 12.52
CA ASN A 448 24.39 -14.03 11.80
C ASN A 448 23.03 -13.50 12.30
N ALA A 449 22.96 -13.03 13.54
CA ALA A 449 21.78 -12.36 14.10
C ALA A 449 21.29 -11.16 13.25
N ALA A 450 22.20 -10.48 12.53
CA ALA A 450 21.87 -9.36 11.66
C ALA A 450 20.98 -9.74 10.47
N HIS A 451 20.93 -11.02 10.06
CA HIS A 451 20.06 -11.46 8.98
C HIS A 451 18.58 -11.37 9.34
N PHE A 452 18.24 -11.46 10.63
CA PHE A 452 16.88 -11.44 11.16
C PHE A 452 16.35 -10.03 11.43
N VAL A 453 17.21 -9.00 11.35
CA VAL A 453 16.81 -7.61 11.53
C VAL A 453 16.30 -7.05 10.21
N GLU A 454 15.12 -6.43 10.23
CA GLU A 454 14.57 -5.79 9.03
C GLU A 454 15.26 -4.46 8.76
N ILE A 455 16.16 -4.45 7.78
CA ILE A 455 16.78 -3.24 7.24
C ILE A 455 16.35 -3.10 5.79
N LYS A 456 15.48 -2.13 5.51
CA LYS A 456 14.77 -2.02 4.25
C LYS A 456 14.77 -0.59 3.74
N THR A 457 14.59 -0.46 2.43
CA THR A 457 14.17 0.85 1.89
C THR A 457 12.71 1.11 2.23
N PHE A 458 12.29 2.37 2.24
CA PHE A 458 10.87 2.71 2.37
C PHE A 458 10.00 1.92 1.39
N HIS A 459 10.41 1.87 0.11
CA HIS A 459 9.71 1.09 -0.91
C HIS A 459 9.63 -0.40 -0.54
N SER A 460 10.76 -1.04 -0.22
CA SER A 460 10.80 -2.47 0.16
C SER A 460 9.89 -2.78 1.34
N TYR A 461 9.90 -1.95 2.37
CA TYR A 461 9.02 -2.14 3.52
C TYR A 461 7.54 -1.96 3.16
N CYS A 462 7.22 -0.95 2.36
CA CYS A 462 5.87 -0.78 1.83
C CYS A 462 5.42 -2.00 1.01
N PHE A 463 6.29 -2.58 0.17
CA PHE A 463 5.98 -3.82 -0.56
C PHE A 463 5.60 -4.98 0.36
N ASP A 464 6.35 -5.18 1.45
CA ASP A 464 6.07 -6.25 2.42
C ASP A 464 4.75 -6.00 3.17
N LEU A 465 4.48 -4.74 3.54
CA LEU A 465 3.21 -4.34 4.16
C LEU A 465 2.01 -4.57 3.22
N LEU A 466 2.19 -4.27 1.94
CA LEU A 466 1.16 -4.45 0.90
C LEU A 466 0.88 -5.94 0.58
N GLY A 467 1.68 -6.88 1.12
CA GLY A 467 1.33 -8.30 1.17
C GLY A 467 1.35 -9.03 -0.17
N ARG A 468 2.34 -8.78 -1.03
CA ARG A 468 2.64 -9.74 -2.11
C ARG A 468 3.07 -11.08 -1.47
N ILE A 469 2.15 -12.04 -1.45
CA ILE A 469 2.39 -13.44 -1.05
C ILE A 469 2.98 -14.14 -2.28
N GLY A 470 4.22 -14.63 -2.18
CA GLY A 470 4.76 -15.57 -3.17
C GLY A 470 3.89 -16.83 -3.23
N ASN A 471 3.54 -17.26 -4.45
CA ASN A 471 2.64 -18.38 -4.67
C ASN A 471 3.34 -19.72 -4.34
N LEU A 472 2.66 -20.62 -3.63
CA LEU A 472 3.19 -21.94 -3.20
C LEU A 472 3.47 -22.88 -4.39
N GLU A 473 2.79 -22.68 -5.53
CA GLU A 473 3.06 -23.39 -6.78
C GLU A 473 4.38 -22.95 -7.43
N ALA A 474 4.81 -21.69 -7.24
CA ALA A 474 6.10 -21.19 -7.72
C ALA A 474 7.29 -21.67 -6.87
N ALA A 475 7.04 -22.10 -5.63
CA ALA A 475 8.08 -22.58 -4.71
C ALA A 475 8.48 -24.05 -4.95
N LYS A 476 7.61 -24.90 -5.51
CA LYS A 476 7.92 -26.32 -5.77
C LYS A 476 8.98 -26.52 -6.84
N THR A 477 9.06 -25.63 -7.83
CA THR A 477 10.01 -25.71 -8.94
C THR A 477 11.44 -25.30 -8.53
N LEU A 478 11.59 -24.58 -7.42
CA LEU A 478 12.88 -24.09 -6.91
C LEU A 478 13.66 -25.17 -6.14
N CYS A 479 12.98 -26.10 -5.46
CA CYS A 479 13.63 -27.13 -4.63
C CYS A 479 14.24 -28.31 -5.40
N GLN A 480 14.11 -28.38 -6.73
CA GLN A 480 14.66 -29.47 -7.55
C GLN A 480 15.94 -29.10 -8.34
N LYS A 481 16.45 -27.86 -8.24
CA LYS A 481 17.56 -27.39 -9.10
C LYS A 481 18.74 -26.77 -8.35
N LEU A 482 19.19 -27.38 -7.25
CA LEU A 482 20.53 -27.13 -6.73
C LEU A 482 21.22 -28.46 -6.39
N PRO A 483 22.15 -28.94 -7.24
CA PRO A 483 23.11 -29.97 -6.83
C PRO A 483 24.21 -29.33 -5.96
N ILE A 484 24.34 -29.89 -4.75
CA ILE A 484 25.37 -29.73 -3.69
C ILE A 484 25.58 -28.30 -3.16
#